data_AF-A0A1Q7XMP9-F1
#
_entry.id   AF-A0A1Q7XMP9-F1
#
_cell.length_a   1.000
_cell.length_b   1.000
_cell.length_c   1.000
_cell.angle_alpha   90.00
_cell.angle_beta   90.00
_cell.angle_gamma   90.00
#
_symmetry.space_group_name_H-M   'P 1'
#
loop_
_entity.id
_entity.type
_entity.pdbx_description
1 polymer ?
#
loop_
_entity_poly.entity_id
_entity_poly.type
_entity_poly.pdbx_seq_one_letter_code
_entity_poly.pdbx_strand_id
1 'polypeptide(L)'
;MKLEIPAKYFAVGGAIAAIVIISLALINYHISSTYEYPSLQHADGKLVEIYNSIPTQTGKNIFMAQSKDLTKPVDPELVDLDSQIISCSPNVDGLLTSSPNIDGSCTGPSVSLDNISGKYLSGQCCGSLKNTTEYHEHREKLQQYSNIPDFPLNPYKTPVDMAKKWIDYDSKTTLNTSEQTVYNQAMKISSEGPCCCHCWHYYVNEGIAKKLIHEYGYSSQQVADFWDVSDICGI
;
A
#
# COMPACT_ATOMS: atom_id res chain seq x y z
N MET A 1 39.44 -15.39 -21.48
CA MET A 1 40.83 -15.44 -21.00
C MET A 1 40.85 -14.76 -19.64
N LYS A 2 41.01 -15.54 -18.56
CA LYS A 2 41.02 -15.05 -17.18
C LYS A 2 42.25 -14.16 -16.98
N LEU A 3 42.06 -12.93 -16.55
CA LEU A 3 43.13 -12.08 -16.03
C LEU A 3 42.95 -11.98 -14.52
N GLU A 4 43.87 -12.63 -13.82
CA GLU A 4 44.09 -12.52 -12.39
C GLU A 4 44.72 -11.16 -12.08
N ILE A 5 44.21 -10.50 -11.04
CA ILE A 5 44.84 -9.30 -10.46
C ILE A 5 45.74 -9.78 -9.32
N PRO A 6 47.04 -9.43 -9.29
CA PRO A 6 47.79 -9.44 -8.06
C PRO A 6 47.76 -8.05 -7.41
N ALA A 7 47.33 -8.06 -6.16
CA ALA A 7 47.40 -6.98 -5.20
C ALA A 7 48.84 -6.61 -4.83
N LYS A 8 49.03 -5.34 -4.42
CA LYS A 8 49.70 -4.85 -3.18
C LYS A 8 50.18 -3.42 -3.42
N TYR A 9 49.47 -2.45 -2.86
CA TYR A 9 49.73 -1.84 -1.54
C TYR A 9 51.09 -1.12 -1.42
N PHE A 10 50.97 0.21 -1.43
CA PHE A 10 51.62 1.19 -0.55
C PHE A 10 53.10 0.99 -0.18
N ALA A 11 53.94 1.95 -0.60
CA ALA A 11 55.02 2.47 0.22
C ALA A 11 55.46 3.88 -0.22
N VAL A 12 55.29 4.85 0.69
CA VAL A 12 56.27 5.86 1.11
C VAL A 12 56.86 6.84 0.07
N GLY A 13 56.53 8.13 0.27
CA GLY A 13 57.55 9.19 0.37
C GLY A 13 57.91 9.98 -0.90
N GLY A 14 57.75 11.30 -0.81
CA GLY A 14 58.71 12.25 -1.37
C GLY A 14 58.55 12.69 -2.83
N ALA A 15 58.30 13.99 -2.98
CA ALA A 15 58.89 14.87 -3.98
C ALA A 15 58.56 14.70 -5.50
N ILE A 16 57.91 15.75 -6.00
CA ILE A 16 58.15 16.45 -7.27
C ILE A 16 57.57 15.84 -8.55
N ALA A 17 56.60 16.60 -9.08
CA ALA A 17 56.30 16.93 -10.47
C ALA A 17 56.14 15.81 -11.52
N ALA A 18 54.94 15.74 -12.09
CA ALA A 18 54.74 16.00 -13.51
C ALA A 18 53.25 16.21 -13.77
N ILE A 19 52.89 17.44 -14.14
CA ILE A 19 51.60 17.75 -14.74
C ILE A 19 51.60 17.12 -16.13
N VAL A 20 50.86 16.03 -16.31
CA VAL A 20 50.51 15.49 -17.61
C VAL A 20 49.02 15.72 -17.81
N ILE A 21 48.71 16.73 -18.63
CA ILE A 21 47.36 17.02 -19.12
C ILE A 21 46.99 15.90 -20.09
N ILE A 22 46.17 14.95 -19.64
CA ILE A 22 45.43 14.05 -20.54
C ILE A 22 43.99 14.50 -20.51
N SER A 23 43.56 15.12 -21.60
CA SER A 23 42.17 15.40 -21.90
C SER A 23 41.40 14.09 -22.05
N LEU A 24 40.75 13.62 -20.99
CA LEU A 24 39.73 12.57 -21.05
C LEU A 24 38.37 13.25 -20.95
N ALA A 25 37.64 13.20 -22.06
CA ALA A 25 36.25 13.61 -22.16
C ALA A 25 35.43 12.89 -21.08
N LEU A 26 35.04 13.63 -20.04
CA LEU A 26 33.99 13.19 -19.12
C LEU A 26 32.67 13.25 -19.89
N ILE A 27 32.28 12.11 -20.45
CA ILE A 27 30.89 11.87 -20.80
C ILE A 27 30.15 11.88 -19.46
N ASN A 28 29.42 12.97 -19.20
CA ASN A 28 28.37 13.03 -18.21
C ASN A 28 27.37 11.91 -18.52
N TYR A 29 27.53 10.75 -17.88
CA TYR A 29 26.44 9.81 -17.68
C TYR A 29 25.53 10.38 -16.58
N HIS A 30 24.82 11.46 -16.93
CA HIS A 30 23.50 11.65 -16.35
C HIS A 30 22.62 10.58 -17.01
N ILE A 31 22.43 9.46 -16.33
CA ILE A 31 21.25 8.63 -16.54
C ILE A 31 20.08 9.46 -16.03
N SER A 32 19.62 10.38 -16.88
CA SER A 32 18.28 10.92 -16.80
C SER A 32 17.39 9.77 -17.26
N SER A 33 16.84 9.02 -16.30
CA SER A 33 15.71 8.14 -16.58
C SER A 33 14.54 9.04 -16.93
N THR A 34 14.46 9.46 -18.20
CA THR A 34 13.24 9.97 -18.77
C THR A 34 12.25 8.82 -18.72
N TYR A 35 11.33 8.86 -17.75
CA TYR A 35 10.10 8.08 -17.84
C TYR A 35 9.40 8.54 -19.11
N GLU A 36 9.54 7.76 -20.19
CA GLU A 36 8.73 7.93 -21.38
C GLU A 36 7.27 7.69 -20.98
N TYR A 37 6.49 8.76 -20.91
CA TYR A 37 5.04 8.64 -20.90
C TYR A 37 4.62 7.93 -22.21
N PRO A 38 3.83 6.85 -22.16
CA PRO A 38 3.36 6.16 -23.35
C PRO A 38 2.69 7.17 -24.29
N SER A 39 3.00 7.13 -25.58
CA SER A 39 2.39 8.00 -26.56
C SER A 39 0.88 7.74 -26.61
N LEU A 40 0.07 8.75 -26.26
CA LEU A 40 -1.41 8.73 -26.27
C LEU A 40 -2.06 8.52 -27.65
N GLN A 41 -1.31 8.12 -28.68
CA GLN A 41 -1.76 8.04 -30.07
C GLN A 41 -2.88 7.01 -30.33
N HIS A 42 -3.22 6.14 -29.36
CA HIS A 42 -4.27 5.12 -29.47
C HIS A 42 -5.23 5.09 -28.27
N ALA A 43 -5.20 6.10 -27.39
CA ALA A 43 -6.06 6.12 -26.20
C ALA A 43 -7.51 6.45 -26.56
N ASP A 44 -8.47 5.76 -25.94
CA ASP A 44 -9.89 6.10 -26.05
C ASP A 44 -10.16 7.42 -25.28
N GLY A 45 -10.78 8.40 -25.95
CA GLY A 45 -11.07 9.70 -25.36
C GLY A 45 -11.91 9.64 -24.08
N LYS A 46 -12.82 8.68 -23.95
CA LYS A 46 -13.60 8.47 -22.71
C LYS A 46 -12.74 7.93 -21.57
N LEU A 47 -11.79 7.07 -21.86
CA LEU A 47 -10.86 6.54 -20.85
C LEU A 47 -9.89 7.62 -20.37
N VAL A 48 -9.46 8.50 -21.27
CA VAL A 48 -8.68 9.70 -20.91
C VAL A 48 -9.47 10.62 -19.98
N GLU A 49 -10.76 10.84 -20.24
CA GLU A 49 -11.64 11.64 -19.38
C GLU A 49 -11.75 11.03 -17.97
N ILE A 50 -12.02 9.73 -17.89
CA ILE A 50 -12.07 9.00 -16.62
C ILE A 50 -10.72 9.10 -15.88
N TYR A 51 -9.62 8.80 -16.56
CA TYR A 51 -8.27 8.90 -15.98
C TYR A 51 -7.99 10.29 -15.39
N ASN A 52 -8.39 11.35 -16.09
CA ASN A 52 -8.20 12.71 -15.61
C ASN A 52 -9.10 13.07 -14.42
N SER A 53 -10.26 12.42 -14.29
CA SER A 53 -11.18 12.62 -13.16
C SER A 53 -10.73 11.95 -11.86
N ILE A 54 -9.86 10.93 -11.94
CA ILE A 54 -9.36 10.21 -10.76
C ILE A 54 -8.47 11.16 -9.94
N PRO A 55 -8.79 11.39 -8.65
CA PRO A 55 -8.15 12.45 -7.87
C PRO A 55 -6.74 12.09 -7.39
N THR A 56 -6.42 10.80 -7.27
CA THR A 56 -5.13 10.34 -6.72
C THR A 56 -4.22 9.80 -7.83
N GLN A 57 -2.92 10.05 -7.73
CA GLN A 57 -1.95 9.49 -8.68
C GLN A 57 -1.92 7.96 -8.61
N THR A 58 -2.11 7.39 -7.43
CA THR A 58 -2.20 5.95 -7.26
C THR A 58 -3.42 5.38 -7.99
N GLY A 59 -4.60 5.99 -7.85
CA GLY A 59 -5.80 5.56 -8.58
C GLY A 59 -5.61 5.67 -10.09
N LYS A 60 -4.95 6.75 -10.55
CA LYS A 60 -4.56 6.92 -11.96
C LYS A 60 -3.67 5.77 -12.45
N ASN A 61 -2.68 5.37 -11.66
CA ASN A 61 -1.78 4.28 -12.02
C ASN A 61 -2.52 2.93 -12.07
N ILE A 62 -3.43 2.67 -11.13
CA ILE A 62 -4.25 1.45 -11.12
C ILE A 62 -5.18 1.43 -12.34
N PHE A 63 -5.90 2.53 -12.60
CA PHE A 63 -6.78 2.64 -13.76
C PHE A 63 -6.01 2.49 -15.08
N MET A 64 -4.80 3.05 -15.19
CA MET A 64 -3.91 2.86 -16.34
C MET A 64 -3.61 1.37 -16.57
N ALA A 65 -3.28 0.64 -15.50
CA ALA A 65 -3.01 -0.79 -15.57
C ALA A 65 -4.27 -1.62 -15.93
N GLN A 66 -5.42 -1.32 -15.32
CA GLN A 66 -6.69 -2.01 -15.59
C GLN A 66 -7.18 -1.76 -17.02
N SER A 67 -7.05 -0.53 -17.51
CA SER A 67 -7.46 -0.11 -18.86
C SER A 67 -6.48 -0.54 -19.97
N LYS A 68 -5.36 -1.18 -19.61
CA LYS A 68 -4.25 -1.52 -20.53
C LYS A 68 -3.81 -0.30 -21.33
N ASP A 69 -3.30 0.69 -20.63
CA ASP A 69 -2.83 1.95 -21.22
C ASP A 69 -3.93 2.74 -21.94
N LEU A 70 -5.12 2.83 -21.33
CA LEU A 70 -6.29 3.55 -21.87
C LEU A 70 -6.81 2.99 -23.21
N THR A 71 -6.61 1.69 -23.46
CA THR A 71 -7.06 1.02 -24.69
C THR A 71 -8.28 0.11 -24.49
N LYS A 72 -8.63 -0.21 -23.24
CA LYS A 72 -9.74 -1.09 -22.90
C LYS A 72 -10.64 -0.48 -21.83
N PRO A 73 -11.97 -0.69 -21.92
CA PRO A 73 -12.88 -0.27 -20.88
C PRO A 73 -12.58 -0.99 -19.56
N VAL A 74 -12.78 -0.28 -18.46
CA VAL A 74 -12.66 -0.76 -17.08
C VAL A 74 -14.06 -0.83 -16.49
N ASP A 75 -14.32 -1.83 -15.64
CA ASP A 75 -15.56 -1.92 -14.88
C ASP A 75 -15.78 -0.62 -14.08
N PRO A 76 -16.93 0.07 -14.22
CA PRO A 76 -17.21 1.29 -13.47
C PRO A 76 -17.08 1.15 -11.94
N GLU A 77 -17.31 -0.04 -11.39
CA GLU A 77 -17.13 -0.27 -9.95
C GLU A 77 -15.65 -0.29 -9.55
N LEU A 78 -14.75 -0.81 -10.39
CA LEU A 78 -13.31 -0.68 -10.17
C LEU A 78 -12.87 0.79 -10.26
N VAL A 79 -13.46 1.56 -11.19
CA VAL A 79 -13.20 3.01 -11.28
C VAL A 79 -13.64 3.75 -10.01
N ASP A 80 -14.79 3.40 -9.42
CA ASP A 80 -15.23 3.98 -8.13
C ASP A 80 -14.26 3.63 -7.00
N LEU A 81 -13.77 2.38 -6.95
CA LEU A 81 -12.77 1.95 -5.95
C LEU A 81 -11.43 2.68 -6.10
N ASP A 82 -10.97 2.88 -7.34
CA ASP A 82 -9.72 3.58 -7.65
C ASP A 82 -9.82 5.11 -7.43
N SER A 83 -11.03 5.65 -7.44
CA SER A 83 -11.27 7.09 -7.27
C SER A 83 -11.24 7.57 -5.81
N GLN A 84 -11.11 6.66 -4.85
CA GLN A 84 -11.05 6.99 -3.42
C GLN A 84 -9.63 7.42 -2.99
N ILE A 85 -9.45 7.73 -1.70
CA ILE A 85 -8.12 8.03 -1.16
C ILE A 85 -7.36 6.72 -1.05
N ILE A 86 -6.40 6.50 -1.96
CA ILE A 86 -5.54 5.32 -1.96
C ILE A 86 -4.23 5.64 -1.24
N SER A 87 -3.87 4.84 -0.23
CA SER A 87 -2.72 5.16 0.63
C SER A 87 -1.74 3.99 0.84
N CYS A 88 -1.71 3.03 -0.08
CA CYS A 88 -0.93 1.79 0.06
C CYS A 88 0.03 1.45 -1.11
N SER A 89 0.74 2.40 -1.73
CA SER A 89 1.65 2.05 -2.83
C SER A 89 3.14 2.24 -2.46
N PRO A 90 4.02 1.25 -2.75
CA PRO A 90 5.46 1.33 -2.46
C PRO A 90 6.27 2.21 -3.42
N ASN A 91 5.65 2.90 -4.39
CA ASN A 91 6.30 3.89 -5.26
C ASN A 91 5.44 5.15 -5.36
N VAL A 92 5.72 6.13 -4.50
CA VAL A 92 4.94 7.36 -4.34
C VAL A 92 5.84 8.59 -4.37
N ASP A 93 6.21 9.05 -5.58
CA ASP A 93 6.69 10.43 -5.74
C ASP A 93 5.51 11.38 -5.53
N GLY A 94 5.31 11.72 -4.26
CA GLY A 94 4.36 12.72 -3.80
C GLY A 94 2.95 12.17 -3.64
N LEU A 95 2.65 11.62 -2.46
CA LEU A 95 1.29 11.60 -1.95
C LEU A 95 0.83 13.06 -1.74
N LEU A 96 0.37 13.64 -2.85
CA LEU A 96 -0.21 14.97 -3.07
C LEU A 96 0.72 16.19 -2.83
N THR A 97 2.03 16.01 -3.06
CA THR A 97 3.14 17.00 -2.96
C THR A 97 3.57 17.48 -1.58
N SER A 98 3.10 16.88 -0.47
CA SER A 98 3.81 16.99 0.81
C SER A 98 3.19 16.08 1.88
N SER A 99 3.78 14.91 2.06
CA SER A 99 3.92 14.34 3.41
C SER A 99 5.41 14.02 3.59
N PRO A 100 6.05 14.47 4.69
CA PRO A 100 7.48 14.34 4.84
C PRO A 100 7.87 12.86 4.98
N ASN A 101 8.98 12.52 4.31
CA ASN A 101 9.77 11.29 4.36
C ASN A 101 9.73 10.60 5.76
N ILE A 102 9.82 9.28 5.92
CA ILE A 102 10.88 8.35 5.50
C ILE A 102 10.33 6.92 5.62
N ASP A 103 10.77 6.01 4.73
CA ASP A 103 10.60 4.55 4.76
C ASP A 103 9.20 4.00 4.40
N GLY A 104 9.00 3.77 3.10
CA GLY A 104 8.49 2.47 2.60
C GLY A 104 7.08 1.99 3.01
N SER A 105 6.30 2.75 3.77
CA SER A 105 5.05 2.25 4.33
C SER A 105 3.83 2.97 3.78
N CYS A 106 2.97 2.16 3.16
CA CYS A 106 1.54 2.34 2.99
C CYS A 106 0.89 2.96 4.23
N THR A 107 0.91 4.27 4.49
CA THR A 107 0.39 4.84 5.77
C THR A 107 0.81 4.04 7.01
N GLY A 108 2.11 4.00 7.27
CA GLY A 108 2.61 3.57 8.56
C GLY A 108 2.13 4.47 9.71
N PRO A 109 2.52 4.19 10.96
CA PRO A 109 2.03 4.85 12.18
C PRO A 109 2.37 6.36 12.27
N SER A 110 3.03 6.91 11.26
CA SER A 110 3.42 8.31 11.10
C SER A 110 2.49 9.14 10.19
N VAL A 111 1.56 8.52 9.45
CA VAL A 111 0.57 9.28 8.66
C VAL A 111 -0.70 9.51 9.48
N SER A 112 -0.89 10.74 9.93
CA SER A 112 -2.09 11.14 10.67
C SER A 112 -3.30 11.30 9.73
N LEU A 113 -4.41 10.67 10.11
CA LEU A 113 -5.71 10.86 9.47
C LEU A 113 -6.48 12.07 10.05
N ASP A 114 -5.99 12.74 11.09
CA ASP A 114 -6.76 13.63 11.97
C ASP A 114 -7.53 14.72 11.21
N ASN A 115 -6.93 15.29 10.17
CA ASN A 115 -7.51 16.38 9.38
C ASN A 115 -8.35 15.92 8.17
N ILE A 116 -8.56 14.61 7.99
CA ILE A 116 -9.34 14.03 6.90
C ILE A 116 -10.71 13.59 7.45
N SER A 117 -11.82 14.06 6.87
CA SER A 117 -13.18 13.67 7.25
C SER A 117 -14.09 13.61 6.02
N GLY A 118 -15.19 12.85 6.10
CA GLY A 118 -16.14 12.70 4.98
C GLY A 118 -15.54 12.08 3.72
N LYS A 119 -14.45 11.33 3.86
CA LYS A 119 -13.74 10.62 2.79
C LYS A 119 -13.67 9.13 3.10
N TYR A 120 -13.29 8.35 2.09
CA TYR A 120 -13.07 6.91 2.19
C TYR A 120 -11.61 6.59 1.93
N LEU A 121 -11.08 5.69 2.74
CA LEU A 121 -9.86 4.96 2.45
C LEU A 121 -10.23 3.78 1.57
N SER A 122 -9.58 3.70 0.42
CA SER A 122 -9.52 2.47 -0.36
C SER A 122 -8.07 2.03 -0.45
N GLY A 123 -7.87 0.78 -0.82
CA GLY A 123 -6.55 0.35 -1.19
C GLY A 123 -6.62 -1.05 -1.70
N GLN A 124 -6.16 -1.22 -2.94
CA GLN A 124 -5.65 -2.50 -3.40
C GLN A 124 -4.21 -2.52 -2.88
N CYS A 125 -4.03 -2.77 -1.57
CA CYS A 125 -2.78 -2.43 -0.87
C CYS A 125 -1.58 -3.27 -1.34
N CYS A 126 -1.86 -4.43 -1.92
CA CYS A 126 -0.87 -5.31 -2.54
C CYS A 126 -1.40 -5.65 -3.95
N GLY A 127 -1.12 -4.79 -4.95
CA GLY A 127 -1.42 -5.01 -6.39
C GLY A 127 -2.65 -4.29 -6.94
N SER A 128 -3.27 -4.82 -8.01
CA SER A 128 -4.47 -4.23 -8.63
C SER A 128 -5.54 -5.29 -8.91
N LEU A 129 -6.74 -5.13 -8.35
CA LEU A 129 -7.95 -5.86 -8.72
C LEU A 129 -8.15 -5.81 -10.24
N LYS A 130 -8.19 -7.00 -10.85
CA LYS A 130 -8.44 -7.16 -12.28
C LYS A 130 -9.93 -7.24 -12.62
N ASN A 131 -10.76 -7.59 -11.65
CA ASN A 131 -12.21 -7.69 -11.75
C ASN A 131 -12.84 -7.49 -10.35
N THR A 132 -14.18 -7.44 -10.29
CA THR A 132 -14.96 -7.19 -9.07
C THR A 132 -15.35 -8.46 -8.30
N THR A 133 -15.02 -9.65 -8.78
CA THR A 133 -15.43 -10.92 -8.17
C THR A 133 -14.91 -11.06 -6.74
N GLU A 134 -13.61 -10.90 -6.53
CA GLU A 134 -12.99 -11.01 -5.19
C GLU A 134 -13.55 -9.96 -4.22
N TYR A 135 -13.72 -8.74 -4.70
CA TYR A 135 -14.37 -7.67 -3.97
C TYR A 135 -15.80 -8.04 -3.51
N HIS A 136 -16.61 -8.66 -4.38
CA HIS A 136 -17.95 -9.12 -4.01
C HIS A 136 -17.93 -10.29 -3.03
N GLU A 137 -17.04 -11.26 -3.24
CA GLU A 137 -16.89 -12.42 -2.34
C GLU A 137 -16.47 -12.01 -0.92
N HIS A 138 -15.53 -11.08 -0.79
CA HIS A 138 -15.10 -10.56 0.52
C HIS A 138 -16.27 -9.86 1.22
N ARG A 139 -17.00 -9.00 0.50
CA ARG A 139 -18.16 -8.30 1.05
C ARG A 139 -19.29 -9.21 1.48
N GLU A 140 -19.53 -10.31 0.75
CA GLU A 140 -20.53 -11.31 1.11
C GLU A 140 -20.12 -12.05 2.39
N LYS A 141 -18.87 -12.56 2.45
CA LYS A 141 -18.33 -13.25 3.63
C LYS A 141 -18.32 -12.35 4.87
N LEU A 142 -18.02 -11.06 4.71
CA LEU A 142 -17.99 -10.10 5.82
C LEU A 142 -19.38 -9.85 6.43
N GLN A 143 -20.48 -10.15 5.74
CA GLN A 143 -21.83 -9.98 6.30
C GLN A 143 -22.08 -10.78 7.58
N GLN A 144 -21.32 -11.86 7.81
CA GLN A 144 -21.40 -12.63 9.06
C GLN A 144 -21.03 -11.81 10.30
N TYR A 145 -20.33 -10.68 10.13
CA TYR A 145 -19.93 -9.76 11.21
C TYR A 145 -20.88 -8.55 11.35
N SER A 146 -22.00 -8.52 10.62
CA SER A 146 -22.94 -7.38 10.60
C SER A 146 -23.61 -7.07 11.94
N ASN A 147 -23.57 -8.00 12.89
CA ASN A 147 -24.05 -7.80 14.26
C ASN A 147 -23.07 -7.03 15.17
N ILE A 148 -21.84 -6.76 14.69
CA ILE A 148 -20.83 -6.00 15.42
C ILE A 148 -20.95 -4.53 15.03
N PRO A 149 -21.22 -3.61 15.98
CA PRO A 149 -21.37 -2.19 15.68
C PRO A 149 -20.12 -1.58 15.04
N ASP A 150 -20.33 -0.77 14.00
CA ASP A 150 -19.29 -0.01 13.28
C ASP A 150 -18.19 -0.87 12.64
N PHE A 151 -18.49 -2.13 12.34
CA PHE A 151 -17.59 -3.03 11.64
C PHE A 151 -17.52 -2.68 10.13
N PRO A 152 -16.33 -2.59 9.53
CA PRO A 152 -16.17 -2.27 8.10
C PRO A 152 -16.56 -3.48 7.24
N LEU A 153 -17.83 -3.57 6.85
CA LEU A 153 -18.33 -4.61 5.93
C LEU A 153 -17.90 -4.40 4.46
N ASN A 154 -17.18 -3.31 4.19
CA ASN A 154 -16.57 -3.02 2.89
C ASN A 154 -15.17 -2.42 3.11
N PRO A 155 -14.13 -3.25 3.31
CA PRO A 155 -12.80 -2.76 3.64
C PRO A 155 -12.15 -2.01 2.47
N TYR A 156 -12.57 -2.28 1.23
CA TYR A 156 -12.16 -1.53 0.02
C TYR A 156 -12.76 -0.10 -0.05
N LYS A 157 -13.74 0.22 0.81
CA LYS A 157 -14.38 1.54 0.89
C LYS A 157 -14.63 1.90 2.36
N THR A 158 -13.55 1.97 3.13
CA THR A 158 -13.61 2.22 4.58
C THR A 158 -13.76 3.72 4.85
N PRO A 159 -14.82 4.19 5.53
CA PRO A 159 -14.91 5.60 5.93
C PRO A 159 -13.73 6.00 6.81
N VAL A 160 -13.11 7.16 6.55
CA VAL A 160 -11.95 7.62 7.33
C VAL A 160 -12.24 7.71 8.83
N ASP A 161 -13.43 8.17 9.21
CA ASP A 161 -13.82 8.29 10.61
C ASP A 161 -13.98 6.92 11.30
N MET A 162 -14.38 5.90 10.53
CA MET A 162 -14.42 4.52 11.01
C MET A 162 -13.01 3.96 11.18
N ALA A 163 -12.10 4.22 10.23
CA ALA A 163 -10.70 3.81 10.35
C ALA A 163 -10.04 4.44 11.59
N LYS A 164 -10.21 5.76 11.79
CA LYS A 164 -9.76 6.48 12.99
C LYS A 164 -10.25 5.83 14.28
N LYS A 165 -11.54 5.47 14.33
CA LYS A 165 -12.14 4.83 15.50
C LYS A 165 -11.42 3.52 15.85
N TRP A 166 -11.15 2.67 14.88
CA TRP A 166 -10.50 1.38 15.12
C TRP A 166 -9.02 1.52 15.46
N ILE A 167 -8.31 2.44 14.80
CA ILE A 167 -6.92 2.78 15.14
C ILE A 167 -6.83 3.35 16.56
N ASP A 168 -7.75 4.23 16.94
CA ASP A 168 -7.83 4.79 18.29
C ASP A 168 -8.13 3.69 19.34
N TYR A 169 -9.08 2.80 19.04
CA TYR A 169 -9.37 1.63 19.88
C TYR A 169 -8.15 0.74 20.06
N ASP A 170 -7.41 0.46 18.98
CA ASP A 170 -6.18 -0.31 19.01
C ASP A 170 -5.15 0.29 19.97
N SER A 171 -4.91 1.60 19.84
CA SER A 171 -3.91 2.33 20.64
C SER A 171 -4.24 2.40 22.13
N LYS A 172 -5.54 2.35 22.48
CA LYS A 172 -6.04 2.46 23.87
C LYS A 172 -6.29 1.12 24.53
N THR A 173 -6.33 0.04 23.76
CA THR A 173 -6.68 -1.30 24.26
C THR A 173 -5.42 -2.13 24.43
N THR A 174 -5.18 -2.55 25.68
CA THR A 174 -4.13 -3.51 26.02
C THR A 174 -4.78 -4.85 26.33
N LEU A 175 -4.45 -5.88 25.55
CA LEU A 175 -4.88 -7.25 25.81
C LEU A 175 -4.16 -7.79 27.05
N ASN A 176 -4.88 -8.55 27.89
CA ASN A 176 -4.26 -9.32 28.96
C ASN A 176 -3.48 -10.53 28.41
N THR A 177 -2.75 -11.23 29.27
CA THR A 177 -1.88 -12.36 28.85
C THR A 177 -2.61 -13.46 28.07
N SER A 178 -3.84 -13.83 28.48
CA SER A 178 -4.61 -14.86 27.76
C SER A 178 -5.12 -14.36 26.42
N GLU A 179 -5.60 -13.12 26.35
CA GLU A 179 -6.07 -12.50 25.10
C GLU A 179 -4.92 -12.29 24.12
N GLN A 180 -3.76 -11.85 24.60
CA GLN A 180 -2.56 -11.72 23.77
C GLN A 180 -2.10 -13.07 23.22
N THR A 181 -2.31 -14.16 23.97
CA THR A 181 -2.03 -15.51 23.46
C THR A 181 -2.94 -15.87 22.29
N VAL A 182 -4.23 -15.51 22.36
CA VAL A 182 -5.18 -15.67 21.25
C VAL A 182 -4.73 -14.85 20.04
N TYR A 183 -4.42 -13.57 20.22
CA TYR A 183 -3.95 -12.68 19.16
C TYR A 183 -2.69 -13.22 18.47
N ASN A 184 -1.67 -13.58 19.27
CA ASN A 184 -0.41 -14.12 18.76
C ASN A 184 -0.59 -15.45 18.03
N GLN A 185 -1.58 -16.26 18.41
CA GLN A 185 -1.88 -17.49 17.70
C GLN A 185 -2.62 -17.19 16.38
N ALA A 186 -3.52 -16.21 16.36
CA ALA A 186 -4.19 -15.77 15.13
C ALA A 186 -3.14 -15.33 14.09
N MET A 187 -2.17 -14.52 14.50
CA MET A 187 -1.05 -14.06 13.65
C MET A 187 -0.28 -15.19 12.97
N LYS A 188 -0.23 -16.38 13.59
CA LYS A 188 0.49 -17.54 13.05
C LYS A 188 -0.32 -18.37 12.06
N ILE A 189 -1.65 -18.30 12.13
CA ILE A 189 -2.55 -19.18 11.38
C ILE A 189 -3.32 -18.45 10.29
N SER A 190 -3.47 -17.13 10.39
CA SER A 190 -3.94 -16.28 9.31
C SER A 190 -2.94 -16.26 8.16
N SER A 191 -3.43 -16.01 6.95
CA SER A 191 -2.60 -15.95 5.76
C SER A 191 -1.61 -14.78 5.80
N GLU A 192 -2.09 -13.58 6.16
CA GLU A 192 -1.30 -12.33 6.13
C GLU A 192 -1.31 -11.57 7.47
N GLY A 193 -1.93 -12.12 8.53
CA GLY A 193 -2.23 -11.35 9.74
C GLY A 193 -3.25 -10.25 9.45
N PRO A 194 -3.24 -9.14 10.22
CA PRO A 194 -4.13 -8.02 9.97
C PRO A 194 -4.03 -7.43 8.56
N CYS A 195 -2.83 -7.48 7.94
CA CYS A 195 -2.57 -7.13 6.54
C CYS A 195 -1.11 -7.46 6.17
N CYS A 196 -0.82 -7.74 4.88
CA CYS A 196 0.53 -7.91 4.31
C CYS A 196 1.49 -6.75 4.67
N CYS A 197 0.95 -5.53 4.80
CA CYS A 197 1.69 -4.30 5.07
C CYS A 197 1.20 -3.65 6.37
N HIS A 198 2.09 -3.08 7.18
CA HIS A 198 1.74 -2.28 8.37
C HIS A 198 1.18 -0.90 7.97
N CYS A 199 -0.01 -0.93 7.37
CA CYS A 199 -0.74 0.22 6.85
C CYS A 199 -1.95 0.60 7.71
N TRP A 200 -2.70 1.62 7.31
CA TRP A 200 -3.97 1.96 7.97
C TRP A 200 -4.87 0.73 8.15
N HIS A 201 -4.93 -0.16 7.14
CA HIS A 201 -5.77 -1.36 7.18
C HIS A 201 -5.29 -2.37 8.22
N TYR A 202 -3.96 -2.51 8.36
CA TYR A 202 -3.36 -3.30 9.45
C TYR A 202 -3.85 -2.81 10.80
N TYR A 203 -3.69 -1.52 11.10
CA TYR A 203 -4.06 -0.94 12.40
C TYR A 203 -5.57 -0.94 12.66
N VAL A 204 -6.39 -0.78 11.62
CA VAL A 204 -7.84 -0.99 11.72
C VAL A 204 -8.14 -2.43 12.12
N ASN A 205 -7.52 -3.40 11.44
CA ASN A 205 -7.74 -4.81 11.69
C ASN A 205 -7.15 -5.29 13.03
N GLU A 206 -6.08 -4.67 13.54
CA GLU A 206 -5.59 -4.89 14.91
C GLU A 206 -6.63 -4.43 15.93
N GLY A 207 -7.18 -3.22 15.78
CA GLY A 207 -8.20 -2.68 16.67
C GLY A 207 -9.48 -3.53 16.68
N ILE A 208 -9.92 -3.97 15.50
CA ILE A 208 -11.06 -4.88 15.37
C ILE A 208 -10.76 -6.21 16.06
N ALA A 209 -9.61 -6.84 15.78
CA ALA A 209 -9.23 -8.10 16.41
C ALA A 209 -9.17 -8.00 17.93
N LYS A 210 -8.60 -6.91 18.48
CA LYS A 210 -8.59 -6.65 19.91
C LYS A 210 -10.00 -6.59 20.47
N LYS A 211 -10.95 -5.94 19.80
CA LYS A 211 -12.35 -5.92 20.22
C LYS A 211 -13.01 -7.30 20.15
N LEU A 212 -12.80 -8.03 19.07
CA LEU A 212 -13.31 -9.39 18.89
C LEU A 212 -12.86 -10.33 20.03
N ILE A 213 -11.59 -10.24 20.40
CA ILE A 213 -11.02 -11.03 21.50
C ILE A 213 -11.58 -10.56 22.84
N HIS A 214 -11.50 -9.26 23.12
CA HIS A 214 -11.79 -8.68 24.43
C HIS A 214 -13.29 -8.68 24.78
N GLU A 215 -14.14 -8.27 23.85
CA GLU A 215 -15.58 -8.09 24.10
C GLU A 215 -16.43 -9.28 23.63
N TYR A 216 -15.99 -9.98 22.58
CA TYR A 216 -16.77 -11.07 21.96
C TYR A 216 -16.19 -12.46 22.24
N GLY A 217 -15.05 -12.56 22.92
CA GLY A 217 -14.43 -13.84 23.30
C GLY A 217 -14.01 -14.68 22.10
N TYR A 218 -13.65 -14.06 20.98
CA TYR A 218 -13.24 -14.78 19.77
C TYR A 218 -11.97 -15.60 20.03
N SER A 219 -11.93 -16.80 19.44
CA SER A 219 -10.74 -17.65 19.38
C SER A 219 -9.75 -17.18 18.31
N SER A 220 -8.54 -17.74 18.33
CA SER A 220 -7.50 -17.39 17.36
C SER A 220 -7.92 -17.70 15.93
N GLN A 221 -8.66 -18.80 15.72
CA GLN A 221 -9.16 -19.18 14.41
C GLN A 221 -10.18 -18.16 13.89
N GLN A 222 -11.12 -17.72 14.75
CA GLN A 222 -12.12 -16.73 14.32
C GLN A 222 -11.51 -15.37 13.99
N VAL A 223 -10.44 -14.96 14.70
CA VAL A 223 -9.70 -13.74 14.36
C VAL A 223 -8.94 -13.90 13.04
N ALA A 224 -8.30 -15.05 12.81
CA ALA A 224 -7.62 -15.33 11.56
C ALA A 224 -8.60 -15.38 10.37
N ASP A 225 -9.74 -16.05 10.53
CA ASP A 225 -10.80 -16.12 9.53
C ASP A 225 -11.34 -14.72 9.20
N PHE A 226 -11.46 -13.83 10.20
CA PHE A 226 -11.79 -12.43 9.98
C PHE A 226 -10.74 -11.73 9.12
N TRP A 227 -9.47 -11.81 9.50
CA TRP A 227 -8.41 -11.14 8.75
C TRP A 227 -8.36 -11.61 7.29
N ASP A 228 -8.44 -12.93 7.07
CA ASP A 228 -8.38 -13.53 5.74
C ASP A 228 -9.54 -13.08 4.83
N VAL A 229 -10.75 -12.81 5.36
CA VAL A 229 -11.87 -12.29 4.56
C VAL A 229 -11.94 -10.77 4.51
N SER A 230 -11.20 -10.08 5.39
CA SER A 230 -11.10 -8.62 5.43
C SER A 230 -10.01 -8.08 4.50
N ASP A 231 -9.29 -8.95 3.81
CA ASP A 231 -8.19 -8.56 2.95
C ASP A 231 -8.65 -7.63 1.82
N ILE A 232 -7.73 -6.73 1.46
CA ILE A 232 -7.88 -5.74 0.40
C ILE A 232 -6.73 -5.83 -0.61
N CYS A 233 -6.05 -6.96 -0.71
CA CYS A 233 -5.07 -7.20 -1.77
C CYS A 233 -5.76 -7.19 -3.15
N GLY A 234 -5.00 -6.83 -4.19
CA GLY A 234 -5.43 -6.91 -5.58
C GLY A 234 -4.49 -7.82 -6.36
N ILE A 235 -4.92 -9.05 -6.66
CA ILE A 235 -4.08 -10.06 -7.32
C ILE A 235 -4.10 -9.89 -8.85
#